data_AF-A0A428DCW7-F1
#
_entry.id   AF-A0A428DCW7-F1
#
_cell.length_a   1.000
_cell.length_b   1.000
_cell.length_c   1.000
_cell.angle_alpha   90.00
_cell.angle_beta   90.00
_cell.angle_gamma   90.00
#
_symmetry.space_group_name_H-M   'P 1'
#
loop_
_entity.id
_entity.type
_entity.pdbx_description
1 polymer ?
#
loop_
_entity_poly.entity_id
_entity_poly.type
_entity_poly.pdbx_seq_one_letter_code
_entity_poly.pdbx_strand_id
1 'polypeptide(L)'
;MIANIRVLREGNFEFLCELDIMKYSQEQVLERMNERGIDKGSFFVCGISDWEVDKVMSLDEVYLLKKVVLELYDGDDFIVKFQLQRYVPVIQIATTYYRFCSKDEVKTMVELTKELDYESVINYFFKCGNWLTVFQGFIDQGEVLNTPQGFYRKVVL
;
A
#
# COMPACT_ATOMS: atom_id res chain seq x y z
N MET A 1 -4.49 8.60 9.42
CA MET A 1 -5.25 8.26 8.21
C MET A 1 -6.54 9.08 8.17
N ILE A 2 -6.43 10.37 7.88
CA ILE A 2 -7.52 11.35 7.80
C ILE A 2 -8.09 11.33 6.38
N ALA A 3 -9.21 10.64 6.19
CA ALA A 3 -9.88 10.49 4.90
C ALA A 3 -10.72 11.72 4.55
N ASN A 4 -10.57 12.23 3.32
CA ASN A 4 -11.44 13.28 2.78
C ASN A 4 -12.69 12.63 2.18
N ILE A 5 -13.84 12.79 2.83
CA ILE A 5 -15.09 12.20 2.36
C ILE A 5 -15.85 13.21 1.49
N ARG A 6 -16.25 12.75 0.30
CA ARG A 6 -17.13 13.50 -0.60
C ARG A 6 -18.37 12.71 -0.93
N VAL A 7 -19.47 13.42 -1.17
CA VAL A 7 -20.76 12.85 -1.56
C VAL A 7 -21.08 13.28 -2.99
N LEU A 8 -21.61 12.35 -3.79
CA LEU A 8 -22.14 12.61 -5.12
C LEU A 8 -23.58 13.10 -4.99
N ARG A 9 -23.81 14.38 -5.31
CA ARG A 9 -25.13 15.00 -5.35
C ARG A 9 -25.31 15.70 -6.68
N GLU A 10 -26.39 15.34 -7.38
CA GLU A 10 -26.76 15.95 -8.67
C GLU A 10 -25.59 15.98 -9.70
N GLY A 11 -24.75 14.95 -9.69
CA GLY A 11 -23.59 14.82 -10.58
C GLY A 11 -22.32 15.53 -10.11
N ASN A 12 -22.35 16.22 -8.97
CA ASN A 12 -21.20 16.92 -8.38
C ASN A 12 -20.68 16.21 -7.12
N PHE A 13 -19.35 16.20 -6.95
CA PHE A 13 -18.71 15.73 -5.73
C PHE A 13 -18.57 16.88 -4.73
N GLU A 14 -19.44 16.89 -3.73
CA GLU A 14 -19.41 17.87 -2.65
C GLU A 14 -18.60 17.35 -1.47
N PHE A 15 -17.78 18.21 -0.86
CA PHE A 15 -17.10 17.89 0.39
C PHE A 15 -18.12 17.65 1.50
N LEU A 16 -17.95 16.55 2.24
CA LEU A 16 -18.81 16.19 3.36
C LEU A 16 -18.09 16.41 4.70
N CYS A 17 -16.94 15.77 4.89
CA CYS A 17 -16.14 15.87 6.11
C CYS A 17 -14.73 15.30 5.93
N GLU A 18 -13.89 15.54 6.92
CA GLU A 18 -12.70 14.71 7.18
C GLU A 18 -13.02 13.67 8.26
N LEU A 19 -12.54 12.44 8.06
CA LEU A 19 -12.78 11.32 8.95
C LEU A 19 -11.47 10.63 9.33
N ASP A 20 -11.21 10.52 10.63
CA ASP A 20 -10.12 9.68 11.11
C ASP A 20 -10.52 8.20 11.06
N ILE A 21 -10.01 7.51 10.04
CA ILE A 21 -10.29 6.09 9.79
C ILE A 21 -9.77 5.21 10.92
N MET A 22 -8.67 5.61 11.59
CA MET A 22 -8.09 4.80 12.67
C MET A 22 -9.01 4.76 13.89
N LYS A 23 -9.75 5.84 14.15
CA LYS A 23 -10.58 6.00 15.34
C LYS A 23 -11.93 5.27 15.30
N TYR A 24 -12.58 5.23 14.14
CA TYR A 24 -13.97 4.73 14.02
C TYR A 24 -14.03 3.39 13.29
N SER A 25 -14.98 2.54 13.64
CA SER A 25 -15.28 1.31 12.88
C SER A 25 -16.05 1.63 11.60
N GLN A 26 -16.01 0.71 10.63
CA GLN A 26 -16.71 0.91 9.36
C GLN A 26 -18.21 0.97 9.56
N GLU A 27 -18.74 0.11 10.45
CA GLU A 27 -20.14 0.03 10.80
C GLU A 27 -20.63 1.33 11.42
N GLN A 28 -19.85 1.92 12.35
CA GLN A 28 -20.18 3.22 12.96
C GLN A 28 -20.28 4.33 11.90
N VAL A 29 -19.38 4.34 10.91
CA VAL A 29 -19.42 5.33 9.83
C VAL A 29 -20.65 5.13 8.96
N LEU A 30 -20.95 3.89 8.56
CA LEU A 30 -22.11 3.56 7.73
C LEU A 30 -23.43 3.89 8.43
N GLU A 31 -23.54 3.60 9.73
CA GLU A 31 -24.71 3.97 10.55
C GLU A 31 -24.92 5.49 10.53
N ARG A 32 -23.87 6.27 10.76
CA ARG A 32 -23.93 7.75 10.72
C ARG A 32 -24.29 8.31 9.34
N MET A 33 -23.82 7.68 8.26
CA MET A 33 -24.21 8.10 6.90
C MET A 33 -25.69 7.83 6.65
N ASN A 34 -26.18 6.67 7.07
CA ASN A 34 -27.59 6.28 6.93
C ASN A 34 -28.53 7.20 7.74
N GLU A 35 -28.16 7.55 8.98
CA GLU A 35 -28.88 8.55 9.80
C GLU A 35 -29.02 9.91 9.10
N ARG A 36 -28.10 10.25 8.20
CA ARG A 36 -28.09 11.49 7.41
C ARG A 36 -28.74 11.33 6.03
N GLY A 37 -29.31 10.16 5.73
CA GLY A 37 -29.92 9.84 4.44
C GLY A 37 -28.91 9.72 3.29
N ILE A 38 -27.65 9.39 3.58
CA ILE A 38 -26.59 9.22 2.59
C ILE A 38 -26.40 7.72 2.32
N ASP A 39 -26.65 7.31 1.08
CA ASP A 39 -26.48 5.92 0.65
C ASP A 39 -24.99 5.55 0.51
N LYS A 40 -24.63 4.29 0.77
CA LYS A 40 -23.25 3.80 0.66
C LYS A 40 -22.64 4.02 -0.73
N GLY A 41 -23.44 3.92 -1.80
CA GLY A 41 -22.99 4.16 -3.17
C GLY A 41 -22.85 5.64 -3.53
N SER A 42 -23.27 6.55 -2.66
CA SER A 42 -23.29 7.99 -2.92
C SER A 42 -22.12 8.75 -2.32
N PHE A 43 -21.21 8.12 -1.58
CA PHE A 43 -20.03 8.79 -1.02
C PHE A 43 -18.73 8.01 -1.26
N PHE A 44 -17.63 8.76 -1.30
CA PHE A 44 -16.30 8.25 -1.66
C PHE A 44 -15.23 8.90 -0.78
N VAL A 45 -14.12 8.18 -0.62
CA VAL A 45 -12.90 8.72 -0.02
C VAL A 45 -12.07 9.31 -1.16
N CYS A 46 -11.94 10.64 -1.21
CA CYS A 46 -11.19 11.35 -2.25
C CYS A 46 -9.76 11.69 -1.79
N GLY A 47 -9.12 10.75 -1.10
CA GLY A 47 -7.76 10.90 -0.59
C GLY A 47 -7.64 10.80 0.93
N ILE A 48 -6.39 10.82 1.38
CA ILE A 48 -5.99 10.75 2.78
C ILE A 48 -5.03 11.91 3.06
N SER A 49 -5.52 12.94 3.74
CA SER A 49 -4.87 14.25 3.88
C SER A 49 -3.51 14.16 4.58
N ASP A 50 -3.43 13.47 5.71
CA ASP A 50 -2.19 13.30 6.50
C ASP A 50 -1.17 12.35 5.86
N TRP A 51 -1.60 11.60 4.84
CA TRP A 51 -0.73 10.77 4.02
C TRP A 51 -0.35 11.43 2.70
N GLU A 52 -0.88 12.60 2.39
CA GLU A 52 -0.68 13.31 1.11
C GLU A 52 -1.03 12.41 -0.09
N VAL A 53 -2.12 11.65 0.04
CA VAL A 53 -2.62 10.75 -1.01
C VAL A 53 -3.85 11.38 -1.64
N ASP A 54 -3.78 11.66 -2.94
CA ASP A 54 -4.93 12.08 -3.75
C ASP A 54 -5.38 10.92 -4.65
N LYS A 55 -6.20 10.04 -4.08
CA LYS A 55 -6.73 8.84 -4.74
C LYS A 55 -8.16 8.61 -4.31
N VAL A 56 -9.05 8.44 -5.29
CA VAL A 56 -10.44 8.03 -5.04
C VAL A 56 -10.47 6.56 -4.65
N MET A 57 -11.11 6.27 -3.52
CA MET A 57 -11.26 4.94 -2.96
C MET A 57 -12.66 4.78 -2.38
N SER A 58 -13.15 3.54 -2.36
CA SER A 58 -14.34 3.16 -1.59
C SER A 58 -14.03 3.15 -0.09
N LEU A 59 -15.09 3.21 0.73
CA LEU A 59 -14.95 3.01 2.17
C LEU A 59 -14.36 1.63 2.49
N ASP A 60 -14.75 0.59 1.74
CA ASP A 60 -14.27 -0.78 1.92
C ASP A 60 -12.74 -0.87 1.71
N GLU A 61 -12.22 -0.23 0.66
CA GLU A 61 -10.78 -0.17 0.38
C GLU A 61 -10.00 0.51 1.51
N VAL A 62 -10.53 1.61 2.03
CA VAL A 62 -9.87 2.38 3.09
C VAL A 62 -9.86 1.62 4.42
N TYR A 63 -10.92 0.87 4.72
CA TYR A 63 -10.94 -0.03 5.87
C TYR A 63 -10.10 -1.29 5.66
N LEU A 64 -9.91 -1.75 4.43
CA LEU A 64 -8.92 -2.79 4.11
C LEU A 64 -7.50 -2.29 4.39
N LEU A 65 -7.15 -1.06 3.98
CA LEU A 65 -5.86 -0.45 4.31
C LEU A 65 -5.67 -0.31 5.84
N LYS A 66 -6.71 0.07 6.59
CA LYS A 66 -6.67 0.10 8.06
C LYS A 66 -6.27 -1.27 8.63
N LYS A 67 -6.89 -2.35 8.16
CA LYS A 67 -6.55 -3.72 8.60
C LYS A 67 -5.11 -4.06 8.26
N VAL A 68 -4.65 -3.74 7.05
CA VAL A 68 -3.26 -3.97 6.63
C VAL A 68 -2.28 -3.27 7.58
N VAL A 69 -2.50 -2.00 7.89
CA VAL A 69 -1.64 -1.25 8.83
C VAL A 69 -1.62 -1.91 10.21
N LEU A 70 -2.80 -2.22 10.77
CA LEU A 70 -2.90 -2.72 12.14
C LEU A 70 -2.46 -4.18 12.30
N GLU A 71 -2.78 -5.04 11.33
CA GLU A 71 -2.63 -6.49 11.45
C GLU A 71 -1.38 -7.03 10.73
N LEU A 72 -0.92 -6.39 9.65
CA LEU A 72 0.28 -6.84 8.91
C LEU A 72 1.52 -6.03 9.27
N TYR A 73 1.37 -4.75 9.59
CA TYR A 73 2.48 -3.84 9.88
C TYR A 73 2.52 -3.37 11.34
N ASP A 74 1.78 -4.01 12.24
CA ASP A 74 1.78 -3.72 13.69
C ASP A 74 1.57 -2.22 14.03
N GLY A 75 0.78 -1.53 13.20
CA GLY A 75 0.47 -0.11 13.33
C GLY A 75 1.43 0.84 12.58
N ASP A 76 2.50 0.34 11.96
CA ASP A 76 3.36 1.15 11.09
C ASP A 76 2.70 1.34 9.72
N ASP A 77 2.37 2.58 9.37
CA ASP A 77 1.72 2.92 8.11
C ASP A 77 2.69 3.23 6.96
N PHE A 78 4.00 3.23 7.20
CA PHE A 78 4.98 3.73 6.23
C PHE A 78 4.89 3.02 4.87
N ILE A 79 4.88 1.68 4.85
CA ILE A 79 4.86 0.92 3.60
C ILE A 79 3.53 1.06 2.87
N VAL A 80 2.43 1.11 3.61
CA VAL A 80 1.09 1.31 3.05
C VAL A 80 1.00 2.69 2.41
N LYS A 81 1.38 3.74 3.15
CA LYS A 81 1.47 5.12 2.67
C LYS A 81 2.38 5.23 1.45
N PHE A 82 3.58 4.68 1.52
CA PHE A 82 4.60 4.74 0.47
C PHE A 82 4.11 4.16 -0.86
N GLN A 83 3.44 3.01 -0.81
CA GLN A 83 2.86 2.37 -1.99
C GLN A 83 1.64 3.14 -2.52
N LEU A 84 0.78 3.62 -1.62
CA LEU A 84 -0.43 4.35 -2.01
C LEU A 84 -0.12 5.69 -2.69
N GLN A 85 0.92 6.40 -2.23
CA GLN A 85 1.46 7.61 -2.88
C GLN A 85 2.01 7.34 -4.29
N ARG A 86 2.31 6.08 -4.62
CA ARG A 86 2.74 5.62 -5.96
C ARG A 86 1.60 5.01 -6.75
N TYR A 87 0.36 5.27 -6.36
CA TYR A 87 -0.86 4.79 -7.01
C TYR A 87 -0.99 3.26 -7.05
N VAL A 88 -0.23 2.51 -6.23
CA VAL A 88 -0.38 1.05 -6.16
C VAL A 88 -1.84 0.70 -5.78
N PRO A 89 -2.49 -0.25 -6.47
CA PRO A 89 -3.86 -0.68 -6.16
C PRO A 89 -4.00 -1.17 -4.71
N VAL A 90 -5.11 -0.82 -4.05
CA VAL A 90 -5.34 -1.18 -2.64
C VAL A 90 -5.29 -2.69 -2.45
N ILE A 91 -5.90 -3.45 -3.37
CA ILE A 91 -5.86 -4.91 -3.35
C ILE A 91 -4.43 -5.45 -3.44
N GLN A 92 -3.58 -4.84 -4.27
CA GLN A 92 -2.17 -5.25 -4.38
C GLN A 92 -1.41 -4.97 -3.08
N ILE A 93 -1.64 -3.83 -2.44
CA ILE A 93 -1.06 -3.51 -1.12
C ILE A 93 -1.53 -4.51 -0.06
N ALA A 94 -2.81 -4.89 -0.08
CA ALA A 94 -3.39 -5.80 0.91
C ALA A 94 -2.97 -7.27 0.72
N THR A 95 -2.56 -7.65 -0.49
CA THR A 95 -2.15 -9.02 -0.84
C THR A 95 -0.64 -9.20 -0.92
N THR A 96 0.13 -8.11 -0.83
CA THR A 96 1.60 -8.14 -0.88
C THR A 96 2.19 -7.52 0.36
N TYR A 97 2.83 -8.35 1.18
CA TYR A 97 3.43 -7.94 2.43
C TYR A 97 4.95 -7.81 2.30
N TYR A 98 5.51 -6.74 2.87
CA TYR A 98 6.94 -6.44 2.80
C TYR A 98 7.54 -6.28 4.19
N ARG A 99 8.77 -6.76 4.39
CA ARG A 99 9.55 -6.55 5.61
C ARG A 99 10.87 -5.89 5.30
N PHE A 100 11.31 -5.02 6.20
CA PHE A 100 12.61 -4.38 6.10
C PHE A 100 13.70 -5.43 5.97
N CYS A 101 14.61 -5.23 5.03
CA CYS A 101 15.70 -6.14 4.73
C CYS A 101 17.05 -5.48 5.06
N SER A 102 17.40 -4.40 4.37
CA SER A 102 18.70 -3.75 4.51
C SER A 102 18.69 -2.35 3.87
N LYS A 103 19.67 -1.51 4.21
CA LYS A 103 19.99 -0.27 3.47
C LYS A 103 21.07 -0.48 2.41
N ASP A 104 21.65 -1.67 2.37
CA ASP A 104 22.74 -2.08 1.48
C ASP A 104 22.20 -3.06 0.44
N GLU A 105 22.40 -2.72 -0.82
CA GLU A 105 21.89 -3.45 -1.98
C GLU A 105 22.47 -4.86 -2.09
N VAL A 106 23.76 -5.04 -1.76
CA VAL A 106 24.44 -6.33 -1.78
C VAL A 106 23.88 -7.24 -0.72
N LYS A 107 23.67 -6.74 0.51
CA LYS A 107 23.03 -7.51 1.59
C LYS A 107 21.61 -7.91 1.21
N THR A 108 20.85 -7.02 0.59
CA THR A 108 19.51 -7.34 0.09
C THR A 108 19.55 -8.46 -0.94
N MET A 109 20.47 -8.41 -1.89
CA MET A 109 20.63 -9.47 -2.89
C MET A 109 21.00 -10.81 -2.28
N VAL A 110 21.93 -10.84 -1.32
CA VAL A 110 22.27 -12.07 -0.59
C VAL A 110 21.03 -12.66 0.08
N GLU A 111 20.20 -11.84 0.73
CA GLU A 111 18.96 -12.31 1.36
C GLU A 111 17.91 -12.80 0.36
N LEU A 112 17.80 -12.19 -0.82
CA LEU A 112 16.85 -12.60 -1.86
C LEU A 112 17.24 -13.93 -2.50
N THR A 113 18.53 -14.18 -2.66
CA THR A 113 19.03 -15.37 -3.36
C THR A 113 19.47 -16.50 -2.43
N LYS A 114 19.32 -16.35 -1.11
CA LYS A 114 19.86 -17.31 -0.13
C LYS A 114 19.30 -18.73 -0.25
N GLU A 115 18.07 -18.87 -0.75
CA GLU A 115 17.41 -20.15 -0.96
C GLU A 115 17.53 -20.64 -2.42
N LEU A 116 18.18 -19.88 -3.30
CA LEU A 116 18.39 -20.23 -4.70
C LEU A 116 19.70 -20.98 -4.88
N ASP A 117 19.74 -21.91 -5.82
CA ASP A 117 21.00 -22.57 -6.19
C ASP A 117 21.91 -21.60 -6.97
N TYR A 118 23.22 -21.81 -6.84
CA TYR A 118 24.23 -20.94 -7.45
C TYR A 118 24.14 -20.89 -8.98
N GLU A 119 23.73 -21.99 -9.63
CA GLU A 119 23.62 -22.04 -11.10
C GLU A 119 22.49 -21.12 -11.58
N SER A 120 21.33 -21.16 -10.92
CA SER A 120 20.20 -20.24 -11.17
C SER A 120 20.61 -18.78 -11.00
N VAL A 121 21.34 -18.45 -9.92
CA VAL A 121 21.80 -17.08 -9.66
C VAL A 121 22.77 -16.61 -10.73
N ILE A 122 23.80 -17.41 -11.06
CA ILE A 122 24.79 -17.06 -12.09
C ILE A 122 24.12 -16.90 -13.46
N ASN A 123 23.22 -17.81 -13.83
CA ASN A 123 22.50 -17.75 -15.10
C ASN A 123 21.62 -16.49 -15.20
N TYR A 124 20.96 -16.10 -14.11
CA TYR A 124 20.18 -14.87 -14.08
C TYR A 124 21.06 -13.63 -14.27
N PHE A 125 22.17 -13.54 -13.52
CA PHE A 125 23.13 -12.45 -13.65
C PHE A 125 23.72 -12.35 -15.06
N PHE A 126 24.08 -13.49 -15.65
CA PHE A 126 24.60 -13.55 -17.02
C PHE A 126 23.57 -13.04 -18.04
N LYS A 127 22.29 -13.43 -17.90
CA LYS A 127 21.20 -12.96 -18.77
C LYS A 127 20.95 -11.45 -18.65
N CYS A 128 21.00 -10.90 -17.43
CA CYS A 128 20.77 -9.47 -17.19
C CYS A 128 21.97 -8.59 -17.60
N GLY A 129 23.18 -9.16 -17.70
CA GLY A 129 24.39 -8.51 -18.20
C GLY A 129 25.06 -7.51 -17.25
N ASN A 130 24.33 -6.89 -16.31
CA ASN A 130 24.90 -6.01 -15.29
C ASN A 130 24.07 -6.00 -13.99
N TRP A 131 24.74 -5.61 -12.90
CA TRP A 131 24.18 -5.54 -11.55
C TRP A 131 22.91 -4.68 -11.42
N LEU A 132 22.90 -3.49 -12.03
CA LEU A 132 21.74 -2.58 -11.97
C LEU A 132 20.48 -3.23 -12.57
N THR A 133 20.66 -3.93 -13.68
CA THR A 133 19.55 -4.62 -14.36
C THR A 133 19.05 -5.82 -13.55
N VAL A 134 19.97 -6.54 -12.90
CA VAL A 134 19.62 -7.64 -11.97
C VAL A 134 18.74 -7.11 -10.84
N PHE A 135 19.20 -6.08 -10.12
CA PHE A 135 18.49 -5.55 -8.95
C PHE A 135 17.16 -4.90 -9.34
N GLN A 136 17.14 -4.13 -10.43
CA GLN A 136 15.91 -3.54 -10.96
C GLN A 136 14.88 -4.61 -11.32
N GLY A 137 15.30 -5.77 -11.83
CA GLY A 137 14.41 -6.89 -12.10
C GLY A 137 13.64 -7.38 -10.87
N PHE A 138 14.27 -7.42 -9.69
CA PHE A 138 13.57 -7.77 -8.43
C PHE A 138 12.60 -6.67 -7.99
N ILE A 139 12.93 -5.39 -8.24
CA ILE A 139 12.01 -4.27 -7.98
C ILE A 139 10.79 -4.34 -8.90
N ASP A 140 11.02 -4.54 -10.20
CA ASP A 140 9.96 -4.59 -11.23
C ASP A 140 9.01 -5.77 -11.03
N GLN A 141 9.52 -6.90 -10.53
CA GLN A 141 8.72 -8.07 -10.15
C GLN A 141 7.97 -7.89 -8.82
N GLY A 142 8.26 -6.82 -8.08
CA GLY A 142 7.70 -6.57 -6.75
C GLY A 142 8.29 -7.47 -5.66
N GLU A 143 9.43 -8.12 -5.88
CA GLU A 143 10.13 -8.89 -4.85
C GLU A 143 10.86 -7.97 -3.85
N VAL A 144 11.20 -6.76 -4.29
CA VAL A 144 11.81 -5.71 -3.46
C VAL A 144 11.07 -4.38 -3.62
N LEU A 145 10.75 -3.72 -2.52
CA LEU A 145 10.46 -2.29 -2.52
C LEU A 145 11.72 -1.51 -2.21
N ASN A 146 12.10 -0.63 -3.14
CA ASN A 146 13.14 0.37 -2.92
C ASN A 146 12.51 1.65 -2.34
N THR A 147 12.83 1.97 -1.08
CA THR A 147 12.27 3.12 -0.37
C THR A 147 13.38 4.02 0.18
N PRO A 148 13.10 5.30 0.52
CA PRO A 148 14.05 6.16 1.22
C PRO A 148 14.56 5.60 2.56
N GLN A 149 13.83 4.69 3.21
CA GLN A 149 14.26 4.06 4.47
C GLN A 149 15.15 2.83 4.25
N GLY A 150 15.25 2.34 3.01
CA GLY A 150 15.99 1.15 2.62
C GLY A 150 15.14 0.20 1.78
N PHE A 151 15.66 -1.02 1.62
CA PHE A 151 15.04 -2.09 0.86
C PHE A 151 14.15 -2.94 1.76
N TYR A 152 12.93 -3.20 1.29
CA TYR A 152 12.01 -4.12 1.92
C TYR A 152 11.79 -5.30 0.98
N ARG A 153 11.91 -6.52 1.50
CA ARG A 153 11.68 -7.73 0.71
C ARG A 153 10.26 -8.22 0.90
N LYS A 154 9.68 -8.76 -0.17
CA LYS A 154 8.39 -9.43 -0.12
C LYS A 154 8.47 -10.65 0.80
N VAL A 155 7.42 -10.87 1.58
CA VAL A 155 7.27 -12.04 2.45
C VAL A 155 6.28 -12.98 1.81
N VAL A 156 6.67 -14.24 1.66
CA VAL A 156 5.75 -15.32 1.31
C VAL A 156 5.07 -15.74 2.62
N LEU A 157 3.76 -15.52 2.70
CA LEU A 157 2.91 -15.94 3.82
C LEU A 157 2.64 -17.44 3.77
#